data_AF-A0AAT9P1E7-F1
#
_entry.id   AF-A0AAT9P1E7-F1
#
_cell.length_a   1.000
_cell.length_b   1.000
_cell.length_c   1.000
_cell.angle_alpha   90.00
_cell.angle_beta   90.00
_cell.angle_gamma   90.00
#
_symmetry.space_group_name_H-M   'P 1'
#
loop_
_entity.id
_entity.type
_entity.pdbx_description
1 polymer ?
#
loop_
_entity_poly.entity_id
_entity_poly.type
_entity_poly.pdbx_seq_one_letter_code
_entity_poly.pdbx_strand_id
1 'polypeptide(L)'
;MLLVLLVISILIIVIIPNIAKQSKTVQAKGCEAQVKMVQGQIEAYRIDTGKTPSTINELVPEYLKENQVKCKDGADIIINNGEASLGA
;
A
#
# COMPACT_ATOMS: atom_id res chain seq x y z
N MET A 1 22.77 20.72 34.21
CA MET A 1 21.67 20.69 33.21
C MET A 1 22.16 20.44 31.79
N LEU A 2 23.34 20.94 31.38
CA LEU A 2 23.92 20.72 30.04
C LEU A 2 24.14 19.24 29.68
N LEU A 3 24.64 18.42 30.61
CA LEU A 3 24.91 17.00 30.39
C LEU A 3 23.63 16.21 30.05
N VAL A 4 22.51 16.58 30.67
CA VAL A 4 21.21 15.94 30.42
C VAL A 4 20.73 16.21 28.99
N LEU A 5 20.88 17.44 28.50
CA LEU A 5 20.49 17.81 27.14
C LEU A 5 21.34 17.09 26.09
N LEU A 6 22.64 16.91 26.34
CA LEU A 6 23.54 16.14 25.47
C LEU A 6 23.08 14.68 25.31
N VAL A 7 22.73 14.02 26.43
CA VAL A 7 22.30 12.62 26.42
C VAL A 7 20.95 12.46 25.70
N ILE A 8 19.99 13.36 25.94
CA ILE A 8 18.67 13.33 25.25
C ILE A 8 18.84 13.51 23.74
N SER A 9 19.74 14.40 23.30
CA SER A 9 20.02 14.62 21.88
C SER A 9 20.53 13.35 21.18
N ILE A 10 21.47 12.63 21.81
CA ILE A 10 22.01 11.37 21.28
C ILE A 10 20.93 10.28 21.22
N LEU A 11 20.06 10.19 22.24
CA LEU A 11 18.96 9.22 22.28
C LEU A 11 17.98 9.41 21.11
N ILE A 12 17.59 10.65 20.81
CA ILE A 12 16.65 10.96 19.71
C ILE A 12 17.25 10.56 18.35
N ILE A 13 18.55 10.81 18.13
CA ILE A 13 19.25 10.46 16.88
C ILE A 13 19.22 8.95 16.61
N VAL A 14 19.29 8.11 17.64
CA VAL A 14 19.26 6.64 17.49
C VAL A 14 17.84 6.11 17.27
N ILE A 15 16.83 6.74 17.87
CA ILE A 15 15.43 6.27 17.83
C ILE A 15 14.78 6.54 16.45
N ILE A 16 14.99 7.73 15.88
CA ILE A 16 14.39 8.13 14.59
C ILE A 16 14.67 7.13 13.45
N PRO A 17 15.93 6.72 13.15
CA PRO A 17 16.21 5.80 12.05
C PRO A 17 15.59 4.42 12.28
N ASN A 18 15.50 3.98 13.54
CA ASN A 18 14.90 2.70 13.89
C ASN A 18 13.37 2.69 13.64
N ILE A 19 12.66 3.75 14.03
CA ILE A 19 11.22 3.91 13.77
C ILE A 19 10.94 4.05 12.27
N ALA A 20 11.75 4.85 11.57
CA ALA A 20 11.59 5.06 10.12
C ALA A 20 11.71 3.74 9.33
N LYS A 21 12.64 2.85 9.71
CA LYS A 21 12.79 1.53 9.09
C LYS A 21 11.56 0.64 9.31
N GLN A 22 11.00 0.63 10.52
CA GLN A 22 9.78 -0.14 10.81
C GLN A 22 8.57 0.39 10.03
N SER A 23 8.43 1.71 9.92
CA SER A 23 7.34 2.33 9.15
C SER A 23 7.37 1.93 7.68
N LYS A 24 8.55 1.90 7.04
CA LYS A 24 8.69 1.44 5.64
C LYS A 24 8.26 -0.02 5.46
N THR A 25 8.68 -0.90 6.36
CA THR A 25 8.28 -2.32 6.31
C THR A 25 6.77 -2.50 6.49
N VAL A 26 6.15 -1.74 7.40
CA VAL A 26 4.70 -1.77 7.62
C VAL A 26 3.95 -1.28 6.37
N GLN A 27 4.43 -0.21 5.74
CA GLN A 27 3.84 0.31 4.51
C GLN A 27 3.93 -0.71 3.36
N ALA A 28 5.09 -1.33 3.16
CA ALA A 28 5.28 -2.36 2.14
C ALA A 28 4.36 -3.58 2.35
N LYS A 29 4.26 -4.08 3.59
CA LYS A 29 3.33 -5.18 3.92
C LYS A 29 1.86 -4.77 3.76
N GLY A 30 1.53 -3.53 4.10
CA GLY A 30 0.20 -2.97 3.88
C GLY A 30 -0.15 -2.89 2.39
N CYS A 31 0.82 -2.53 1.56
CA CYS A 31 0.66 -2.48 0.11
C CYS A 31 0.50 -3.89 -0.50
N GLU A 32 1.27 -4.89 -0.05
CA GLU A 32 1.07 -6.29 -0.46
C GLU A 32 -0.34 -6.80 -0.12
N ALA A 33 -0.83 -6.47 1.08
CA ALA A 33 -2.19 -6.81 1.48
C ALA A 33 -3.26 -6.08 0.64
N GLN A 34 -3.02 -4.82 0.29
CA GLN A 34 -3.89 -4.04 -0.58
C GLN A 34 -3.97 -4.66 -1.98
N VAL A 35 -2.86 -5.11 -2.56
CA VAL A 35 -2.83 -5.81 -3.85
C VAL A 35 -3.66 -7.09 -3.79
N LYS A 36 -3.52 -7.88 -2.71
CA LYS A 36 -4.36 -9.09 -2.51
C LYS A 36 -5.84 -8.76 -2.37
N MET A 37 -6.18 -7.66 -1.69
CA MET A 37 -7.56 -7.19 -1.58
C MET A 37 -8.12 -6.81 -2.96
N VAL A 38 -7.35 -6.08 -3.77
CA VAL A 38 -7.73 -5.73 -5.16
C VAL A 38 -7.89 -7.00 -6.01
N GLN A 39 -7.03 -8.01 -5.85
CA GLN A 39 -7.21 -9.30 -6.52
C GLN A 39 -8.55 -9.96 -6.19
N GLY A 40 -8.98 -9.89 -4.93
CA GLY A 40 -10.30 -10.37 -4.53
C GLY A 40 -11.44 -9.60 -5.21
N GLN A 41 -11.27 -8.29 -5.42
CA GLN A 41 -12.24 -7.47 -6.15
C GLN A 41 -12.27 -7.77 -7.65
N ILE A 42 -11.12 -8.05 -8.26
CA ILE A 42 -11.05 -8.55 -9.64
C ILE A 42 -11.84 -9.85 -9.77
N GLU A 43 -11.68 -10.75 -8.81
CA GLU A 43 -12.39 -12.03 -8.84
C GLU A 43 -13.90 -11.86 -8.64
N ALA A 44 -14.33 -10.94 -7.77
CA ALA A 44 -15.73 -10.58 -7.61
C ALA A 44 -16.33 -10.03 -8.92
N TYR A 45 -15.64 -9.09 -9.57
CA TYR A 45 -16.05 -8.57 -10.89
C TYR A 45 -16.15 -9.69 -11.94
N ARG A 46 -15.22 -10.64 -11.91
CA ARG A 46 -15.23 -11.80 -12.82
C ARG A 46 -16.42 -12.72 -12.59
N ILE A 47 -16.84 -12.89 -11.33
CA ILE A 47 -18.01 -13.69 -10.96
C ILE A 47 -19.30 -13.01 -11.45
N ASP A 48 -19.41 -11.69 -11.27
CA ASP A 48 -20.64 -10.96 -11.59
C ASP A 48 -20.81 -10.70 -13.10
N THR A 49 -19.73 -10.37 -13.79
CA THR A 49 -19.77 -9.96 -15.22
C THR A 49 -19.34 -11.05 -16.19
N GLY A 50 -18.71 -12.12 -15.69
CA GLY A 50 -18.08 -13.15 -16.53
C GLY A 50 -16.84 -12.68 -17.29
N LYS A 51 -16.35 -11.46 -17.04
CA LYS A 51 -15.20 -10.84 -17.72
C LYS A 51 -14.11 -10.50 -16.73
N THR A 52 -12.87 -10.51 -17.19
CA THR A 52 -11.73 -10.04 -16.41
C THR A 52 -11.53 -8.55 -16.69
N PRO A 53 -11.41 -7.70 -15.65
CA PRO A 53 -11.18 -6.28 -15.85
C PRO A 53 -9.81 -6.07 -16.48
N SER A 54 -9.71 -5.19 -17.48
CA SER A 54 -8.44 -4.87 -18.12
C SER A 54 -7.70 -3.74 -17.40
N THR A 55 -8.46 -2.88 -16.71
CA THR A 55 -7.93 -1.71 -16.00
C THR A 55 -8.52 -1.59 -14.60
N ILE A 56 -7.77 -0.99 -13.67
CA ILE A 56 -8.25 -0.80 -12.29
C ILE A 56 -9.47 0.13 -12.20
N ASN A 57 -9.65 0.99 -13.21
CA ASN A 57 -10.80 1.89 -13.29
C ASN A 57 -12.12 1.16 -13.55
N GLU A 58 -12.10 -0.04 -14.14
CA GLU A 58 -13.31 -0.86 -14.30
C GLU A 58 -13.86 -1.39 -12.98
N LEU A 59 -13.04 -1.39 -11.92
CA LEU A 59 -13.46 -1.78 -10.57
C LEU A 59 -14.02 -0.58 -9.78
N VAL A 60 -13.86 0.64 -10.26
CA VAL A 60 -14.32 1.85 -9.56
C VAL A 60 -15.64 2.34 -10.16
N PRO A 61 -16.63 2.77 -9.36
CA PRO A 61 -16.65 2.80 -7.88
C PRO A 61 -17.21 1.52 -7.24
N GLU A 62 -17.64 0.55 -8.04
CA GLU A 62 -18.54 -0.51 -7.61
C GLU A 62 -17.85 -1.60 -6.76
N TYR A 63 -16.58 -1.88 -7.04
CA TYR A 63 -15.74 -2.86 -6.33
C TYR A 63 -14.59 -2.20 -5.53
N LEU A 64 -14.16 -1.00 -5.93
CA LEU A 64 -13.10 -0.23 -5.29
C LEU A 64 -13.46 1.26 -5.20
N LYS A 65 -13.03 1.91 -4.12
CA LYS A 65 -13.08 3.37 -4.00
C LYS A 65 -11.86 4.00 -4.68
N GLU A 66 -11.98 5.26 -5.09
CA GLU A 66 -10.89 6.03 -5.71
C GLU A 66 -9.59 6.05 -4.87
N ASN A 67 -9.71 6.04 -3.55
CA ASN A 67 -8.54 6.03 -2.65
C ASN A 67 -7.89 4.64 -2.47
N GLN A 68 -8.46 3.58 -3.07
CA GLN A 68 -7.96 2.20 -2.97
C GLN A 68 -7.17 1.76 -4.19
N VAL A 69 -7.07 2.60 -5.23
CA VAL A 69 -6.30 2.34 -6.47
C VAL A 69 -4.80 2.59 -6.30
N LYS A 70 -4.40 3.19 -5.17
CA LYS A 70 -3.00 3.45 -4.82
C LYS A 70 -2.68 2.88 -3.45
N CYS A 71 -1.44 2.45 -3.27
CA CYS A 71 -0.90 2.12 -1.97
C CYS A 71 -0.61 3.37 -1.14
N LYS A 72 -0.52 3.20 0.19
CA LYS A 72 -0.24 4.30 1.14
C LYS A 72 1.16 4.90 0.99
N ASP A 73 2.08 4.17 0.39
CA ASP A 73 3.42 4.64 0.03
C ASP A 73 3.46 5.43 -1.30
N GLY A 74 2.32 5.51 -2.00
CA GLY A 74 2.17 6.23 -3.26
C GLY A 74 2.33 5.35 -4.51
N ALA A 75 2.62 4.05 -4.36
CA ALA A 75 2.70 3.14 -5.49
C ALA A 75 1.32 2.94 -6.15
N ASP A 76 1.28 2.98 -7.47
CA ASP A 76 0.05 2.70 -8.23
C ASP A 76 -0.22 1.20 -8.24
N ILE A 77 -1.51 0.81 -8.26
CA ILE A 77 -1.91 -0.59 -8.48
C ILE A 77 -2.45 -0.68 -9.90
N ILE A 78 -1.85 -1.56 -10.71
CA ILE A 78 -2.25 -1.82 -12.09
C ILE A 78 -2.78 -3.24 -12.22
N ILE A 79 -3.62 -3.46 -13.22
CA ILE A 79 -4.12 -4.80 -13.56
C ILE A 79 -3.41 -5.26 -14.83
N ASN A 80 -2.76 -6.41 -14.76
CA ASN A 80 -2.11 -7.06 -15.89
C ASN A 80 -2.73 -8.45 -16.07
N ASN A 81 -3.41 -8.68 -17.19
CA ASN A 81 -4.04 -9.97 -17.52
C ASN A 81 -4.99 -10.51 -16.41
N GLY A 82 -5.65 -9.64 -15.64
CA GLY A 82 -6.52 -10.05 -14.53
C GLY A 82 -5.83 -10.26 -13.19
N GLU A 83 -4.55 -9.92 -13.10
CA GLU A 83 -3.83 -9.92 -11.83
C GLU A 83 -3.48 -8.50 -11.41
N ALA A 84 -3.71 -8.20 -10.13
CA ALA A 84 -3.29 -6.96 -9.51
C ALA A 84 -1.78 -6.99 -9.25
N SER A 85 -1.06 -5.98 -9.72
CA SER A 85 0.37 -5.81 -9.49
C SER A 85 0.72 -4.36 -9.19
N LEU A 86 1.89 -4.13 -8.59
CA LEU A 86 2.41 -2.77 -8.39
C LEU A 86 2.80 -2.16 -9.74
N GLY A 87 2.29 -0.96 -10.00
CA GLY A 87 2.76 -0.08 -11.06
C GLY A 87 4.10 0.53 -10.64
N ALA A 88 5.05 0.52 -11.57
CA ALA A 88 6.37 1.13 -11.39
C ALA A 88 6.29 2.66 -11.33
#